data_AF-A0A554IVU5-F1
#
_entry.id   AF-A0A554IVU5-F1
#
_cell.length_a   1.000
_cell.length_b   1.000
_cell.length_c   1.000
_cell.angle_alpha   90.00
_cell.angle_beta   90.00
_cell.angle_gamma   90.00
#
_symmetry.space_group_name_H-M   'P 1'
#
loop_
_entity.id
_entity.type
_entity.pdbx_description
1 polymer ?
#
loop_
_entity_poly.entity_id
_entity_poly.type
_entity_poly.pdbx_seq_one_letter_code
_entity_poly.pdbx_strand_id
1 'polypeptide(L)'
;MTLFLGKLFASDWFWSLGDIFLGIVLFSAIGLYAYRESSDASNLGRRYVLIAKLIIWARILYSGFITCAQYLVWSQSEVSRIFLTLPADARSLPMYGFLAPIFKWSGGYFTLYSFLHFWLPTLISIAIGYIFLVFLRLLRKHKDRFFESGEVELGWVLALIVGYPNFIIFLPLVFFLIIPISIVRMAVLKQHLTTIGYPMILSAIFAVILGTQIMDVLGWGALKLW
;
A
#
# COMPACT_ATOMS: atom_id res chain seq x y z
N MET A 1 33.77 7.06 0.05
CA MET A 1 32.50 6.42 0.49
C MET A 1 31.31 7.38 0.37
N THR A 2 31.43 8.65 0.78
CA THR A 2 30.40 9.70 0.67
C THR A 2 29.92 9.99 -0.77
N LEU A 3 30.83 10.09 -1.75
CA LEU A 3 30.48 10.32 -3.16
C LEU A 3 29.72 9.16 -3.83
N PHE A 4 29.95 7.92 -3.37
CA PHE A 4 29.27 6.73 -3.89
C PHE A 4 27.84 6.65 -3.35
N LEU A 5 27.65 6.90 -2.06
CA LEU A 5 26.32 6.97 -1.44
C LEU A 5 25.48 8.09 -2.06
N GLY A 6 26.05 9.27 -2.29
CA GLY A 6 25.33 10.38 -2.95
C GLY A 6 24.83 10.03 -4.36
N LYS A 7 25.66 9.35 -5.17
CA LYS A 7 25.23 8.87 -6.50
C LYS A 7 24.19 7.75 -6.44
N LEU A 8 24.25 6.89 -5.42
CA LEU A 8 23.26 5.82 -5.23
C LEU A 8 21.87 6.38 -4.89
N PHE A 9 21.80 7.33 -3.95
CA PHE A 9 20.53 7.98 -3.55
C PHE A 9 19.98 8.93 -4.63
N ALA A 10 20.81 9.40 -5.55
CA ALA A 10 20.39 10.22 -6.68
C ALA A 10 19.85 9.40 -7.87
N SER A 11 19.92 8.06 -7.82
CA SER A 11 19.44 7.22 -8.92
C SER A 11 17.94 6.90 -8.77
N ASP A 12 17.16 7.11 -9.83
CA ASP A 12 15.72 6.82 -9.85
C ASP A 12 15.42 5.35 -9.52
N TRP A 13 16.34 4.44 -9.90
CA TRP A 13 16.26 3.02 -9.58
C TRP A 13 16.13 2.73 -8.08
N PHE A 14 16.85 3.49 -7.25
CA PHE A 14 16.87 3.28 -5.80
C PHE A 14 15.49 3.53 -5.18
N TRP A 15 14.79 4.55 -5.66
CA TRP A 15 13.45 4.91 -5.19
C TRP A 15 12.37 3.95 -5.69
N SER A 16 12.61 3.26 -6.80
CA SER A 16 11.71 2.25 -7.38
C SER A 16 11.81 0.86 -6.72
N LEU A 17 12.75 0.63 -5.79
CA LEU A 17 12.94 -0.68 -5.15
C LEU A 17 11.69 -1.17 -4.41
N GLY A 18 10.97 -0.24 -3.76
CA GLY A 18 9.70 -0.54 -3.09
C GLY A 18 8.63 -1.04 -4.08
N ASP A 19 8.50 -0.37 -5.22
CA ASP A 19 7.51 -0.71 -6.25
C ASP A 19 7.83 -2.03 -6.93
N ILE A 20 9.10 -2.31 -7.19
CA ILE A 20 9.56 -3.59 -7.75
C ILE A 20 9.23 -4.73 -6.79
N PHE A 21 9.53 -4.56 -5.50
CA PHE A 21 9.18 -5.55 -4.48
C PHE A 21 7.68 -5.81 -4.43
N LEU A 22 6.85 -4.76 -4.39
CA LEU A 22 5.39 -4.89 -4.39
C LEU A 22 4.87 -5.55 -5.67
N GLY A 23 5.48 -5.26 -6.83
CA GLY A 23 5.18 -5.93 -8.10
C GLY A 23 5.46 -7.43 -8.06
N ILE A 24 6.62 -7.85 -7.56
CA ILE A 24 6.96 -9.27 -7.39
C ILE A 24 5.96 -9.96 -6.46
N VAL A 25 5.58 -9.31 -5.36
CA VAL A 25 4.60 -9.85 -4.41
C VAL A 25 3.21 -9.95 -5.04
N LEU A 26 2.81 -8.98 -5.87
CA LEU A 26 1.56 -9.01 -6.62
C LEU A 26 1.52 -10.20 -7.58
N PHE A 27 2.55 -10.38 -8.41
CA PHE A 27 2.64 -11.53 -9.32
C PHE A 27 2.64 -12.86 -8.55
N SER A 28 3.29 -12.92 -7.39
CA SER A 28 3.28 -14.11 -6.52
C SER A 28 1.88 -14.41 -5.97
N ALA A 29 1.14 -13.39 -5.54
CA ALA A 29 -0.23 -13.55 -5.05
C ALA A 29 -1.19 -14.00 -6.16
N ILE A 30 -1.02 -13.46 -7.37
CA ILE A 30 -1.77 -13.87 -8.57
C ILE A 30 -1.44 -15.31 -8.95
N GLY A 31 -0.15 -15.68 -8.96
CA GLY A 31 0.29 -17.05 -9.23
C GLY A 31 -0.34 -18.04 -8.25
N LEU A 32 -0.28 -17.75 -6.95
CA LEU A 32 -0.93 -18.59 -5.93
C LEU A 32 -2.44 -18.71 -6.15
N TYR A 33 -3.10 -17.64 -6.60
CA TYR A 33 -4.53 -17.67 -6.89
C TYR A 33 -4.86 -18.47 -8.16
N ALA A 34 -4.01 -18.43 -9.18
CA ALA A 34 -4.17 -19.18 -10.42
C ALA A 34 -4.02 -20.70 -10.19
N TYR A 35 -3.10 -21.11 -9.30
CA TYR A 35 -2.90 -22.51 -8.92
C TYR A 35 -3.74 -22.95 -7.70
N ARG A 36 -4.86 -22.27 -7.43
CA ARG A 36 -5.67 -22.57 -6.24
C ARG A 36 -6.39 -23.92 -6.29
N GLU A 37 -6.77 -24.40 -7.48
CA GLU A 37 -7.47 -25.68 -7.64
C GLU A 37 -6.63 -26.89 -7.22
N SER A 38 -5.29 -26.79 -7.27
CA SER A 38 -4.38 -27.85 -6.84
C SER A 38 -3.92 -27.71 -5.38
N SER A 39 -4.32 -26.63 -4.69
CA SER A 39 -3.88 -26.33 -3.33
C SER A 39 -4.98 -26.57 -2.32
N ASP A 40 -4.62 -27.15 -1.17
CA ASP A 40 -5.53 -27.24 -0.03
C ASP A 40 -5.98 -25.84 0.39
N ALA A 41 -7.30 -25.62 0.35
CA ALA A 41 -7.98 -24.38 0.72
C ALA A 41 -7.51 -23.80 2.06
N SER A 42 -7.21 -24.65 3.04
CA SER A 42 -6.73 -24.23 4.36
C SER A 42 -5.30 -23.70 4.33
N ASN A 43 -4.49 -24.17 3.38
CA ASN A 43 -3.10 -23.77 3.19
C ASN A 43 -3.01 -22.43 2.43
N LEU A 44 -3.94 -22.18 1.48
CA LEU A 44 -3.96 -20.96 0.68
C LEU A 44 -4.11 -19.69 1.56
N GLY A 45 -5.08 -19.69 2.49
CA GLY A 45 -5.29 -18.57 3.41
C GLY A 45 -4.04 -18.30 4.28
N ARG A 46 -3.38 -19.35 4.79
CA ARG A 46 -2.14 -19.23 5.58
C ARG A 46 -1.00 -18.59 4.78
N ARG A 47 -0.85 -18.96 3.51
CA ARG A 47 0.15 -18.38 2.61
C ARG A 47 -0.11 -16.89 2.38
N TYR A 48 -1.36 -16.49 2.16
CA TYR A 48 -1.71 -15.07 2.04
C TYR A 48 -1.46 -14.29 3.33
N VAL A 49 -1.75 -14.86 4.50
CA VAL A 49 -1.40 -14.22 5.78
C VAL A 49 0.11 -14.03 5.92
N LEU A 50 0.92 -14.99 5.48
CA LEU A 50 2.38 -14.86 5.48
C LEU A 50 2.83 -13.75 4.53
N ILE A 51 2.27 -13.68 3.32
CA ILE A 51 2.54 -12.62 2.35
C ILE A 51 2.15 -11.25 2.92
N ALA A 52 0.98 -11.13 3.55
CA ALA A 52 0.53 -9.89 4.19
C ALA A 52 1.51 -9.43 5.29
N LYS A 53 1.98 -10.35 6.14
CA LYS A 53 3.02 -10.05 7.15
C LYS A 53 4.31 -9.57 6.51
N LEU A 54 4.74 -10.21 5.42
CA LEU A 54 5.92 -9.80 4.67
C LEU A 54 5.77 -8.37 4.12
N ILE A 55 4.62 -8.04 3.53
CA ILE A 55 4.34 -6.69 3.01
C ILE A 55 4.37 -5.66 4.15
N ILE A 56 3.74 -5.95 5.29
CA ILE A 56 3.73 -5.04 6.46
C ILE A 56 5.17 -4.77 6.92
N TRP A 57 5.96 -5.81 7.12
CA TRP A 57 7.36 -5.66 7.52
C TRP A 57 8.19 -4.91 6.48
N ALA A 58 8.02 -5.24 5.21
CA ALA A 58 8.72 -4.56 4.12
C ALA A 58 8.39 -3.06 4.10
N ARG A 59 7.12 -2.68 4.26
CA ARG A 59 6.71 -1.26 4.33
C ARG A 59 7.32 -0.54 5.54
N ILE A 60 7.31 -1.16 6.72
CA ILE A 60 7.92 -0.60 7.93
C ILE A 60 9.43 -0.41 7.77
N LEU A 61 10.12 -1.45 7.28
CA LEU A 61 11.56 -1.41 7.04
C LEU A 61 11.91 -0.37 5.97
N TYR A 62 11.11 -0.26 4.91
CA TYR A 62 11.30 0.73 3.86
C TYR A 62 11.12 2.16 4.37
N SER A 63 10.09 2.43 5.18
CA SER A 63 9.91 3.73 5.84
C SER A 63 11.10 4.10 6.74
N GLY A 64 11.59 3.14 7.53
CA GLY A 64 12.79 3.33 8.36
C GLY A 64 14.03 3.59 7.52
N PHE A 65 14.22 2.81 6.45
CA PHE A 65 15.33 2.94 5.53
C PHE A 65 15.36 4.30 4.82
N ILE A 66 14.22 4.76 4.27
CA ILE A 66 14.12 6.10 3.67
C ILE A 66 14.35 7.19 4.73
N THR A 67 13.84 7.01 5.95
CA THR A 67 14.12 7.96 7.04
C THR A 67 15.63 8.11 7.27
N CYS A 68 16.36 6.99 7.35
CA CYS A 68 17.82 6.99 7.49
C CYS A 68 18.51 7.60 6.25
N ALA A 69 18.07 7.25 5.05
CA ALA A 69 18.61 7.81 3.81
C ALA A 69 18.46 9.34 3.77
N GLN A 70 17.27 9.84 4.10
CA GLN A 70 16.97 11.27 4.14
C GLN A 70 17.84 11.99 5.17
N TYR A 71 18.03 11.41 6.35
CA TYR A 71 18.91 11.96 7.38
C TYR A 71 20.36 12.09 6.85
N LEU A 72 20.87 11.03 6.21
CA LEU A 72 22.21 11.03 5.63
C LEU A 72 22.36 12.09 4.54
N VAL A 73 21.37 12.24 3.65
CA VAL A 73 21.38 13.27 2.60
C VAL A 73 21.39 14.68 3.23
N TRP A 74 20.53 14.94 4.20
CA TRP A 74 20.47 16.27 4.84
C TRP A 74 21.67 16.59 5.72
N SER A 75 22.40 15.58 6.20
CA SER A 75 23.61 15.78 6.99
C SER A 75 24.82 16.28 6.19
N GLN A 76 24.80 16.09 4.85
CA GLN A 76 25.94 16.36 3.97
C GLN A 76 26.13 17.83 3.60
N SER A 77 25.07 18.64 3.59
CA SER A 77 25.14 20.07 3.28
C SER A 77 24.85 20.92 4.53
N GLU A 78 25.58 22.03 4.70
CA GLU A 78 25.34 22.98 5.79
C GLU A 78 23.92 23.57 5.74
N VAL A 79 23.42 23.83 4.53
CA VAL A 79 22.07 24.36 4.31
C VAL A 79 21.02 23.33 4.73
N SER A 80 21.18 22.07 4.32
CA SER A 80 20.19 21.03 4.63
C SER A 80 20.25 20.60 6.10
N ARG A 81 21.40 20.77 6.76
CA ARG A 81 21.59 20.43 8.17
C ARG A 81 20.71 21.29 9.09
N ILE A 82 20.34 22.50 8.66
CA ILE A 82 19.40 23.37 9.38
C ILE A 82 18.06 22.64 9.61
N PHE A 83 17.57 21.89 8.63
CA PHE A 83 16.32 21.13 8.76
C PHE A 83 16.40 20.00 9.80
N LEU A 84 17.61 19.53 10.15
CA LEU A 84 17.81 18.52 11.19
C LEU A 84 17.75 19.10 12.60
N THR A 85 17.91 20.41 12.77
CA THR A 85 17.97 21.06 14.09
C THR A 85 16.79 21.98 14.36
N LEU A 86 16.01 22.34 13.34
CA LEU A 86 14.82 23.17 13.48
C LEU A 86 13.73 22.50 14.33
N PRO A 87 13.08 23.25 15.24
CA PRO A 87 11.83 22.82 15.84
C PRO A 87 10.70 22.85 14.80
N ALA A 88 9.72 21.95 14.91
CA ALA A 88 8.56 21.95 14.02
C ALA A 88 7.45 22.85 14.57
N ASP A 89 6.89 23.71 13.73
CA ASP A 89 5.60 24.34 14.02
C ASP A 89 4.46 23.40 13.60
N ALA A 90 3.98 22.62 14.56
CA ALA A 90 2.93 21.63 14.31
C ALA A 90 1.50 22.22 14.33
N ARG A 91 1.33 23.56 14.42
CA ARG A 91 0.00 24.21 14.57
C ARG A 91 -1.00 23.88 13.47
N SER A 92 -0.52 23.52 12.28
CA SER A 92 -1.34 23.13 11.14
C SER A 92 -1.85 21.68 11.21
N LEU A 93 -1.40 20.87 12.16
CA LEU A 93 -1.84 19.48 12.28
C LEU A 93 -3.18 19.37 13.02
N PRO A 94 -4.14 18.58 12.52
CA PRO A 94 -5.43 18.36 13.19
C PRO A 94 -5.30 17.70 14.58
N MET A 95 -4.14 17.10 14.90
CA MET A 95 -3.83 16.52 16.21
C MET A 95 -2.77 17.31 17.00
N TYR A 96 -2.64 18.62 16.74
CA TYR A 96 -1.62 19.47 17.33
C TYR A 96 -1.54 19.34 18.86
N GLY A 97 -2.66 19.36 19.57
CA GLY A 97 -2.67 19.31 21.05
C GLY A 97 -1.97 18.08 21.64
N PHE A 98 -2.13 16.91 21.01
CA PHE A 98 -1.55 15.66 21.50
C PHE A 98 -0.09 15.48 21.05
N LEU A 99 0.23 15.88 19.82
CA LEU A 99 1.54 15.62 19.22
C LEU A 99 2.53 16.79 19.35
N ALA A 100 2.07 17.99 19.69
CA ALA A 100 2.92 19.19 19.81
C ALA A 100 4.14 19.01 20.73
N PRO A 101 4.06 18.33 21.90
CA PRO A 101 5.24 18.16 22.75
C PRO A 101 6.37 17.38 22.07
N ILE A 102 6.01 16.44 21.19
CA ILE A 102 6.95 15.53 20.50
C ILE A 102 7.76 16.27 19.44
N PHE A 103 7.26 17.41 18.94
CA PHE A 103 7.86 18.14 17.80
C PHE A 103 8.49 19.49 18.17
N LYS A 104 8.47 19.88 19.46
CA LYS A 104 9.00 21.17 19.92
C LYS A 104 10.52 21.21 20.16
N TRP A 105 11.20 20.07 20.12
CA TRP A 105 12.64 19.97 20.37
C TRP A 105 13.47 20.24 19.10
N SER A 106 14.79 20.43 19.27
CA SER A 106 15.74 20.67 18.18
C SER A 106 15.95 19.41 17.34
N GLY A 107 15.16 19.26 16.27
CA GLY A 107 14.99 18.02 15.49
C GLY A 107 13.54 17.64 15.23
N GLY A 108 12.61 18.42 15.78
CA GLY A 108 11.18 18.27 15.54
C GLY A 108 10.79 18.41 14.08
N TYR A 109 11.43 19.31 13.31
CA TYR A 109 11.13 19.47 11.88
C TYR A 109 11.40 18.19 11.09
N PHE A 110 12.61 17.62 11.22
CA PHE A 110 12.94 16.37 10.57
C PHE A 110 12.01 15.23 11.00
N THR A 111 11.72 15.14 12.31
CA THR A 111 10.83 14.11 12.84
C THR A 111 9.42 14.22 12.25
N LEU A 112 8.89 15.44 12.16
CA LEU A 112 7.60 15.70 11.54
C LEU A 112 7.64 15.40 10.03
N TYR A 113 8.68 15.84 9.34
CA TYR A 113 8.87 15.60 7.91
C TYR A 113 8.88 14.09 7.60
N SER A 114 9.74 13.32 8.27
CA SER A 114 9.82 11.86 8.10
C SER A 114 8.53 11.17 8.49
N PHE A 115 7.86 11.64 9.55
CA PHE A 115 6.57 11.09 9.95
C PHE A 115 5.53 11.28 8.85
N LEU A 116 5.35 12.50 8.33
CA LEU A 116 4.33 12.82 7.34
C LEU A 116 4.58 12.15 5.98
N HIS A 117 5.82 12.10 5.51
CA HIS A 117 6.14 11.61 4.16
C HIS A 117 6.42 10.11 4.11
N PHE A 118 6.96 9.51 5.18
CA PHE A 118 7.43 8.12 5.13
C PHE A 118 6.58 7.19 6.00
N TRP A 119 6.26 7.60 7.23
CA TRP A 119 5.56 6.74 8.17
C TRP A 119 4.05 6.81 8.01
N LEU A 120 3.49 8.00 7.86
CA LEU A 120 2.05 8.21 7.77
C LEU A 120 1.43 7.46 6.57
N PRO A 121 1.99 7.50 5.34
CA PRO A 121 1.44 6.72 4.22
C PRO A 121 1.52 5.21 4.46
N THR A 122 2.59 4.72 5.10
CA THR A 122 2.75 3.32 5.50
C THR A 122 1.70 2.91 6.54
N LEU A 123 1.52 3.71 7.59
CA LEU A 123 0.53 3.44 8.65
C LEU A 123 -0.89 3.48 8.10
N ILE A 124 -1.22 4.46 7.27
CA ILE A 124 -2.53 4.55 6.61
C ILE A 124 -2.76 3.33 5.70
N SER A 125 -1.77 2.93 4.90
CA SER A 125 -1.88 1.74 4.04
C SER A 125 -2.13 0.46 4.83
N ILE A 126 -1.43 0.29 5.96
CA ILE A 126 -1.64 -0.86 6.86
C ILE A 126 -3.05 -0.79 7.48
N ALA A 127 -3.45 0.37 7.99
CA ALA A 127 -4.76 0.57 8.60
C ALA A 127 -5.90 0.28 7.61
N ILE A 128 -5.82 0.82 6.40
CA ILE A 128 -6.79 0.55 5.32
C ILE A 128 -6.82 -0.94 4.97
N GLY A 129 -5.67 -1.60 4.89
CA GLY A 129 -5.61 -3.05 4.67
C GLY A 129 -6.37 -3.82 5.74
N TYR A 130 -6.19 -3.48 7.02
CA TYR A 130 -6.93 -4.12 8.12
C TYR A 130 -8.42 -3.79 8.11
N ILE A 131 -8.81 -2.54 7.84
CA ILE A 131 -10.21 -2.14 7.70
C ILE A 131 -10.86 -2.96 6.58
N PHE A 132 -10.17 -3.12 5.44
CA PHE A 132 -10.66 -3.90 4.32
C PHE A 132 -10.76 -5.39 4.65
N LEU A 133 -9.80 -5.96 5.39
CA LEU A 133 -9.89 -7.34 5.89
C LEU A 133 -11.14 -7.54 6.77
N VAL A 134 -11.39 -6.62 7.71
CA VAL A 134 -12.59 -6.67 8.56
C VAL A 134 -13.85 -6.57 7.71
N PHE A 135 -13.89 -5.64 6.76
CA PHE A 135 -14.99 -5.50 5.81
C PHE A 135 -15.25 -6.80 5.04
N LEU A 136 -14.23 -7.44 4.46
CA LEU A 136 -14.39 -8.70 3.73
C LEU A 136 -14.85 -9.85 4.63
N ARG A 137 -14.37 -9.93 5.88
CA ARG A 137 -14.85 -10.93 6.86
C ARG A 137 -16.33 -10.73 7.20
N LEU A 138 -16.75 -9.48 7.41
CA LEU A 138 -18.15 -9.14 7.65
C LEU A 138 -19.01 -9.46 6.43
N LEU A 139 -18.53 -9.14 5.23
CA LEU A 139 -19.24 -9.42 3.99
C LEU A 139 -19.40 -10.92 3.75
N ARG A 140 -18.34 -11.70 3.98
CA ARG A 140 -18.35 -13.17 3.88
C ARG A 140 -19.41 -13.77 4.80
N LYS A 141 -19.45 -13.36 6.07
CA LYS A 141 -20.45 -13.83 7.05
C LYS A 141 -21.90 -13.68 6.57
N HIS A 142 -22.21 -12.66 5.76
CA HIS A 142 -23.56 -12.43 5.26
C HIS A 142 -23.80 -13.03 3.87
N LYS A 143 -22.75 -13.24 3.08
CA LYS A 143 -22.82 -13.65 1.68
C LYS A 143 -21.68 -14.58 1.28
N ASP A 144 -21.62 -15.76 1.91
CA ASP A 144 -20.59 -16.78 1.63
C ASP A 144 -20.53 -17.18 0.15
N ARG A 145 -21.65 -17.08 -0.59
CA ARG A 145 -21.74 -17.41 -2.02
C ARG A 145 -20.78 -16.62 -2.91
N PHE A 146 -20.34 -15.43 -2.48
CA PHE A 146 -19.41 -14.61 -3.27
C PHE A 146 -17.93 -14.93 -2.98
N PHE A 147 -17.64 -15.76 -1.98
CA PHE A 147 -16.27 -16.01 -1.53
C PHE A 147 -15.85 -17.46 -1.72
N GLU A 148 -14.71 -17.65 -2.37
CA GLU A 148 -13.94 -18.89 -2.33
C GLU A 148 -12.91 -18.88 -1.18
N SER A 149 -12.38 -20.05 -0.87
CA SER A 149 -11.36 -20.22 0.16
C SER A 149 -10.12 -19.36 -0.13
N GLY A 150 -9.69 -18.57 0.84
CA GLY A 150 -8.53 -17.69 0.73
C GLY A 150 -8.78 -16.35 0.04
N GLU A 151 -9.97 -16.09 -0.51
CA GLU A 151 -10.26 -14.82 -1.19
C GLU A 151 -10.32 -13.61 -0.24
N VAL A 152 -10.71 -13.84 1.02
CA VAL A 152 -10.69 -12.79 2.05
C VAL A 152 -9.25 -12.35 2.33
N GLU A 153 -8.35 -13.32 2.50
CA GLU A 153 -6.93 -13.07 2.73
C GLU A 153 -6.24 -12.51 1.47
N LEU A 154 -6.63 -12.95 0.28
CA LEU A 154 -6.20 -12.37 -0.99
C LEU A 154 -6.58 -10.88 -1.05
N GLY A 155 -7.84 -10.54 -0.76
CA GLY A 155 -8.28 -9.15 -0.75
C GLY A 155 -7.50 -8.28 0.24
N TRP A 156 -7.14 -8.83 1.40
CA TRP A 156 -6.25 -8.16 2.36
C TRP A 156 -4.84 -7.93 1.80
N VAL A 157 -4.24 -8.94 1.17
CA VAL A 157 -2.94 -8.82 0.50
C VAL A 157 -2.99 -7.76 -0.59
N LEU A 158 -4.01 -7.79 -1.45
CA LEU A 158 -4.16 -6.83 -2.55
C LEU A 158 -4.35 -5.40 -2.02
N ALA A 159 -5.14 -5.19 -0.98
CA ALA A 159 -5.29 -3.89 -0.34
C ALA A 159 -3.97 -3.36 0.25
N LEU A 160 -3.16 -4.24 0.86
CA LEU A 160 -1.83 -3.90 1.37
C LEU A 160 -0.81 -3.60 0.26
N ILE A 161 -0.93 -4.27 -0.90
CA ILE A 161 -0.07 -4.00 -2.07
C ILE A 161 -0.43 -2.64 -2.65
N VAL A 162 -1.71 -2.45 -2.99
CA VAL A 162 -2.21 -1.21 -3.58
C VAL A 162 -1.91 -0.02 -2.67
N GLY A 163 -2.21 -0.15 -1.37
CA GLY A 163 -1.94 0.86 -0.36
C GLY A 163 -2.68 2.18 -0.58
N TYR A 164 -2.47 3.13 0.33
CA TYR A 164 -2.91 4.51 0.15
C TYR A 164 -1.95 5.25 -0.78
N PRO A 165 -2.44 6.12 -1.68
CA PRO A 165 -3.82 6.52 -1.96
C PRO A 165 -4.53 5.65 -3.02
N ASN A 166 -3.82 4.77 -3.73
CA ASN A 166 -4.37 3.97 -4.83
C ASN A 166 -5.57 3.10 -4.41
N PHE A 167 -5.72 2.80 -3.11
CA PHE A 167 -6.87 2.09 -2.56
C PHE A 167 -8.20 2.78 -2.87
N ILE A 168 -8.21 4.12 -2.96
CA ILE A 168 -9.39 4.93 -3.29
C ILE A 168 -9.91 4.58 -4.68
N ILE A 169 -9.02 4.23 -5.62
CA ILE A 169 -9.38 3.79 -6.97
C ILE A 169 -9.71 2.30 -6.97
N PHE A 170 -8.89 1.50 -6.29
CA PHE A 170 -9.07 0.05 -6.20
C PHE A 170 -10.49 -0.33 -5.77
N LEU A 171 -10.98 0.25 -4.68
CA LEU A 171 -12.25 -0.18 -4.10
C LEU A 171 -13.45 0.02 -5.05
N PRO A 172 -13.71 1.22 -5.61
CA PRO A 172 -14.75 1.41 -6.64
C PRO A 172 -14.54 0.52 -7.86
N LEU A 173 -13.29 0.33 -8.28
CA LEU A 173 -12.97 -0.45 -9.47
C LEU A 173 -13.26 -1.94 -9.25
N VAL A 174 -13.16 -2.46 -8.02
CA VAL A 174 -13.62 -3.82 -7.67
C VAL A 174 -15.12 -3.94 -7.95
N PHE A 175 -15.92 -3.00 -7.44
CA PHE A 175 -17.37 -3.01 -7.66
C PHE A 175 -17.73 -2.90 -9.14
N PHE A 176 -17.04 -2.03 -9.88
CA PHE A 176 -17.29 -1.85 -11.30
C PHE A 176 -16.95 -3.10 -12.10
N LEU A 177 -15.83 -3.77 -11.80
CA LEU A 177 -15.37 -4.95 -12.53
C LEU A 177 -16.18 -6.22 -12.21
N ILE A 178 -16.89 -6.29 -11.08
CA ILE A 178 -17.78 -7.42 -10.78
C ILE A 178 -18.81 -7.63 -11.90
N ILE A 179 -19.39 -6.55 -12.44
CA ILE A 179 -20.44 -6.62 -13.47
C ILE A 179 -19.91 -7.26 -14.77
N PRO A 180 -18.92 -6.71 -15.48
CA PRO A 180 -18.44 -7.30 -16.73
C PRO A 180 -17.85 -8.70 -16.52
N ILE A 181 -17.15 -8.96 -15.41
CA ILE A 181 -16.59 -10.28 -15.12
C ILE A 181 -17.71 -11.31 -14.93
N SER A 182 -18.79 -10.93 -14.24
CA SER A 182 -19.94 -11.82 -14.07
C SER A 182 -20.63 -12.14 -15.40
N ILE A 183 -20.75 -11.16 -16.29
CA ILE A 183 -21.32 -11.36 -17.64
C ILE A 183 -20.44 -12.31 -18.45
N VAL A 184 -19.12 -12.10 -18.48
CA VAL A 184 -18.18 -12.96 -19.21
C VAL A 184 -18.21 -14.38 -18.66
N ARG A 185 -18.22 -14.55 -17.34
CA ARG A 185 -18.26 -15.88 -16.70
C ARG A 185 -19.56 -16.62 -17.00
N MET A 186 -20.68 -15.91 -17.03
CA MET A 186 -21.97 -16.51 -17.39
C MET A 186 -22.07 -16.85 -18.88
N ALA A 187 -21.69 -15.92 -19.76
CA ALA A 187 -21.87 -16.07 -21.21
C ALA A 187 -20.84 -17.02 -21.84
N VAL A 188 -19.58 -16.97 -21.42
CA VAL A 188 -18.47 -17.73 -22.02
C VAL A 188 -18.22 -19.02 -21.26
N LEU A 189 -18.09 -18.94 -19.93
CA LEU A 189 -17.70 -20.10 -19.10
C LEU A 189 -18.90 -20.92 -18.63
N LYS A 190 -20.14 -20.47 -18.89
CA LYS A 190 -21.40 -21.11 -18.43
C LYS A 190 -21.44 -21.38 -16.93
N GLN A 191 -20.71 -20.59 -16.14
CA GLN A 191 -20.67 -20.69 -14.69
C GLN A 191 -21.59 -19.62 -14.08
N HIS A 192 -22.57 -20.05 -13.28
CA HIS A 192 -23.58 -19.16 -12.69
C HIS A 192 -23.10 -18.41 -11.43
N LEU A 193 -21.91 -18.73 -10.93
CA LEU A 193 -21.36 -18.19 -9.70
C LEU A 193 -20.13 -17.36 -10.03
N THR A 194 -20.13 -16.08 -9.65
CA THR A 194 -18.96 -15.20 -9.78
C THR A 194 -18.44 -14.86 -8.40
N THR A 195 -17.19 -15.24 -8.14
CA THR A 195 -16.47 -14.87 -6.93
C THR A 195 -15.77 -13.53 -7.09
N ILE A 196 -15.44 -12.88 -5.96
CA ILE A 196 -14.87 -11.54 -5.97
C ILE A 196 -13.36 -11.54 -6.26
N GLY A 197 -12.70 -12.71 -6.25
CA GLY A 197 -11.25 -12.85 -6.43
C GLY A 197 -10.73 -12.23 -7.74
N TYR A 198 -11.33 -12.58 -8.89
CA TYR A 198 -10.91 -12.02 -10.19
C TYR A 198 -11.13 -10.51 -10.30
N PRO A 199 -12.30 -9.95 -9.93
CA PRO A 199 -12.47 -8.50 -9.81
C PRO A 199 -11.39 -7.86 -8.96
N MET A 200 -11.11 -8.38 -7.76
CA MET A 200 -10.07 -7.82 -6.87
C MET A 200 -8.69 -7.82 -7.52
N ILE A 201 -8.27 -8.92 -8.15
CA ILE A 201 -6.96 -8.99 -8.80
C ILE A 201 -6.83 -7.97 -9.92
N LEU A 202 -7.81 -7.93 -10.83
CA LEU A 202 -7.79 -7.00 -11.94
C LEU A 202 -7.81 -5.56 -11.43
N SER A 203 -8.60 -5.27 -10.41
CA SER A 203 -8.63 -3.94 -9.81
C SER A 203 -7.30 -3.54 -9.19
N ALA A 204 -6.60 -4.47 -8.54
CA ALA A 204 -5.29 -4.21 -7.98
C ALA A 204 -4.26 -3.91 -9.08
N ILE A 205 -4.27 -4.67 -10.17
CA ILE A 205 -3.40 -4.43 -11.33
C ILE A 205 -3.65 -3.03 -11.90
N PHE A 206 -4.92 -2.69 -12.16
CA PHE A 206 -5.27 -1.36 -12.66
C PHE A 206 -4.89 -0.24 -11.69
N ALA A 207 -5.15 -0.41 -10.39
CA ALA A 207 -4.81 0.59 -9.39
C ALA A 207 -3.31 0.79 -9.21
N VAL A 208 -2.49 -0.26 -9.36
CA VAL A 208 -1.03 -0.15 -9.29
C VAL A 208 -0.45 0.50 -10.54
N ILE A 209 -0.93 0.13 -11.73
CA ILE A 209 -0.37 0.62 -13.01
C ILE A 209 -0.87 2.03 -13.37
N LEU A 210 -2.17 2.28 -13.19
CA LEU A 210 -2.84 3.49 -13.65
C LEU A 210 -3.27 4.43 -12.51
N GLY A 211 -3.08 4.03 -11.24
CA GLY A 211 -3.62 4.76 -10.10
C GLY A 211 -3.11 6.20 -10.04
N THR A 212 -1.80 6.39 -10.26
CA THR A 212 -1.18 7.72 -10.20
C THR A 212 -1.72 8.66 -11.27
N GLN A 213 -1.86 8.19 -12.51
CA GLN A 213 -2.38 8.95 -13.65
C GLN A 213 -3.85 9.27 -13.47
N ILE A 214 -4.66 8.32 -12.96
CA ILE A 214 -6.08 8.54 -12.68
C ILE A 214 -6.24 9.62 -11.60
N MET A 215 -5.45 9.58 -10.53
CA MET A 215 -5.49 10.62 -9.49
C MET A 215 -5.10 12.00 -10.02
N ASP A 216 -4.12 12.07 -10.94
CA ASP A 216 -3.72 13.35 -11.55
C ASP A 216 -4.83 13.93 -12.42
N VAL A 217 -5.46 13.10 -13.26
CA VAL A 217 -6.57 13.52 -14.12
C VAL A 217 -7.79 13.99 -13.32
N LEU A 218 -8.06 13.34 -12.19
CA LEU A 218 -9.18 13.70 -11.31
C LEU A 218 -8.89 14.90 -10.41
N GLY A 219 -7.68 15.49 -10.48
CA GLY A 219 -7.28 16.60 -9.62
C GLY A 219 -7.10 16.20 -8.15
N TRP A 220 -6.95 14.91 -7.87
CA TRP A 220 -6.78 14.35 -6.54
C TRP A 220 -5.32 14.33 -6.08
N GLY A 221 -4.48 15.19 -6.67
CA GLY A 221 -3.09 15.38 -6.26
C GLY A 221 -2.97 15.70 -4.77
N ALA A 222 -3.94 16.41 -4.17
CA ALA A 222 -3.95 16.70 -2.73
C ALA A 222 -4.05 15.45 -1.83
N LEU A 223 -4.50 14.30 -2.36
CA LEU A 223 -4.54 13.03 -1.64
C LEU A 223 -3.22 12.27 -1.73
N LYS A 224 -2.35 12.61 -2.68
CA LYS A 224 -0.97 12.13 -2.72
C LYS A 224 -0.25 12.77 -1.53
N LEU A 225 0.13 11.97 -0.55
CA LEU A 225 0.89 12.44 0.62
C LEU A 225 2.38 12.69 0.25
N TRP A 226 2.66 13.10 -0.99
CA TRP A 226 3.99 13.34 -1.53
C TRP A 226 4.01 14.54 -2.46
#